data_AF-A0A7I9VMV7-F1
#
_entry.id   AF-A0A7I9VMV7-F1
#
_cell.length_a   1.000
_cell.length_b   1.000
_cell.length_c   1.000
_cell.angle_alpha   90.00
_cell.angle_beta   90.00
_cell.angle_gamma   90.00
#
_symmetry.space_group_name_H-M   'P 1'
#
loop_
_entity.id
_entity.type
_entity.pdbx_description
1 polymer ?
#
loop_
_entity_poly.entity_id
_entity_poly.type
_entity_poly.pdbx_seq_one_letter_code
_entity_poly.pdbx_strand_id
1 'polypeptide(L)'
;MIPLLAAVLLLAAPQSPDLKRARDRFEFGAWADAAGTVRAWLADHPDASGPDALEAYRMLGIAELKLGDLPQARSAFVSLLSVDPDYALDPFLVEPKVVEFFDQVKREREPALAPLRERRRSLEEQQRLAEEAQKRLLSEELTRSGPPAKVIRVQDRIYLFNWLPLGAGQFQNGDNAKGTAIAAAEVVLGAANVAAILFHNSIAQDPARRCSPSQPAGCRKPPYTDADRTLLSRADVVKYVSAGLFWAVYAYGVVDAHLHYVPRVETELSPKQGGALKLSWSF
;
A
#
# COMPACT_ATOMS: atom_id res chain seq x y z
N MET A 1 4.24 -23.56 -12.69
CA MET A 1 5.23 -23.16 -11.68
C MET A 1 5.71 -21.76 -12.04
N ILE A 2 5.26 -20.76 -11.30
CA ILE A 2 5.59 -19.34 -11.52
C ILE A 2 6.38 -18.93 -10.26
N PRO A 3 7.66 -18.55 -10.34
CA PRO A 3 8.37 -18.10 -9.16
C PRO A 3 7.93 -16.67 -8.87
N LEU A 4 7.25 -16.49 -7.74
CA LEU A 4 6.93 -15.18 -7.19
C LEU A 4 8.25 -14.55 -6.71
N LEU A 5 8.69 -13.50 -7.39
CA LEU A 5 9.75 -12.62 -6.92
C LEU A 5 9.32 -12.01 -5.58
N ALA A 6 10.00 -12.41 -4.51
CA ALA A 6 9.97 -11.70 -3.24
C ALA A 6 10.72 -10.37 -3.43
N ALA A 7 9.97 -9.29 -3.58
CA ALA A 7 10.53 -7.94 -3.47
C ALA A 7 10.90 -7.71 -1.99
N VAL A 8 12.18 -7.86 -1.67
CA VAL A 8 12.76 -7.33 -0.44
C VAL A 8 12.68 -5.80 -0.56
N LEU A 9 11.69 -5.18 0.08
CA LEU A 9 11.75 -3.75 0.36
C LEU A 9 12.87 -3.55 1.39
N LEU A 10 14.07 -3.20 0.91
CA LEU A 10 15.00 -2.44 1.73
C LEU A 10 14.24 -1.18 2.16
N LEU A 11 13.97 -1.04 3.46
CA LEU A 11 13.63 0.24 4.08
C LEU A 11 14.86 1.15 3.96
N ALA A 12 15.11 1.66 2.76
CA ALA A 12 15.87 2.89 2.61
C ALA A 12 15.03 3.96 3.30
N ALA A 13 15.57 4.58 4.35
CA ALA A 13 14.96 5.76 4.95
C ALA A 13 14.58 6.74 3.83
N PRO A 14 13.39 7.37 3.87
CA PRO A 14 12.95 8.26 2.81
C PRO A 14 13.85 9.49 2.80
N GLN A 15 14.92 9.43 2.02
CA GLN A 15 15.79 10.57 1.83
C GLN A 15 15.11 11.56 0.91
N SER A 16 15.18 12.84 1.25
CA SER A 16 14.65 13.89 0.40
C SER A 16 15.21 13.76 -1.03
N PRO A 17 14.39 13.99 -2.07
CA PRO A 17 14.83 13.84 -3.47
C PRO A 17 16.02 14.76 -3.79
N ASP A 18 16.14 15.89 -3.10
CA ASP A 18 17.24 16.83 -3.25
C ASP A 18 18.53 16.32 -2.60
N LEU A 19 18.47 15.67 -1.43
CA LEU A 19 19.65 15.03 -0.83
C LEU A 19 20.13 13.84 -1.66
N LYS A 20 19.20 13.08 -2.27
CA LYS A 20 19.57 12.03 -3.22
C LYS A 20 20.34 12.62 -4.41
N ARG A 21 19.83 13.69 -5.01
CA ARG A 21 20.51 14.38 -6.14
C ARG A 21 21.87 14.94 -5.71
N ALA A 22 21.97 15.48 -4.50
CA ALA A 22 23.22 15.98 -3.95
C ALA A 22 24.24 14.85 -3.75
N ARG A 23 23.81 13.69 -3.24
CA ARG A 23 24.66 12.50 -3.11
C ARG A 23 25.16 12.01 -4.46
N ASP A 24 24.28 11.90 -5.45
CA ASP A 24 24.69 11.43 -6.78
C ASP A 24 25.83 12.33 -7.31
N ARG A 25 25.68 13.66 -7.21
CA ARG A 25 26.72 14.64 -7.58
C ARG A 25 27.98 14.51 -6.74
N PHE A 26 27.84 14.29 -5.44
CA PHE A 26 28.94 14.10 -4.50
C PHE A 26 29.77 12.87 -4.87
N GLU A 27 29.13 11.75 -5.20
CA GLU A 27 29.81 10.51 -5.62
C GLU A 27 30.55 10.65 -6.94
N PHE A 28 30.02 11.47 -7.88
CA PHE A 28 30.72 11.82 -9.12
C PHE A 28 31.82 12.88 -8.96
N GLY A 29 32.09 13.34 -7.73
CA GLY A 29 33.12 14.34 -7.44
C GLY A 29 32.74 15.77 -7.84
N ALA A 30 31.47 16.05 -8.15
CA ALA A 30 30.95 17.38 -8.41
C ALA A 30 30.71 18.14 -7.08
N TRP A 31 31.78 18.40 -6.33
CA TRP A 31 31.74 18.93 -4.96
C TRP A 31 31.01 20.27 -4.85
N ALA A 32 31.21 21.18 -5.81
CA ALA A 32 30.56 22.50 -5.81
C ALA A 32 29.04 22.40 -5.95
N ASP A 33 28.57 21.55 -6.88
CA ASP A 33 27.13 21.35 -7.11
C ASP A 33 26.48 20.61 -5.93
N ALA A 34 27.18 19.62 -5.36
CA ALA A 34 26.75 18.91 -4.17
C ALA A 34 26.61 19.87 -2.98
N ALA A 35 27.66 20.64 -2.66
CA ALA A 35 27.64 21.63 -1.59
C ALA A 35 26.53 22.67 -1.79
N GLY A 36 26.35 23.19 -3.00
CA GLY A 36 25.28 24.14 -3.32
C GLY A 36 23.88 23.56 -3.09
N THR A 37 23.65 22.31 -3.51
CA THR A 37 22.37 21.62 -3.32
C THR A 37 22.09 21.37 -1.83
N VAL A 38 23.11 20.93 -1.09
CA VAL A 38 22.99 20.66 0.36
C VAL A 38 22.76 21.95 1.15
N ARG A 39 23.46 23.05 0.81
CA ARG A 39 23.24 24.36 1.47
C ARG A 39 21.83 24.87 1.27
N ALA A 40 21.28 24.75 0.05
CA ALA A 40 19.90 25.12 -0.23
C ALA A 40 18.93 24.27 0.61
N TRP A 41 19.14 22.95 0.64
CA TRP A 41 18.30 22.05 1.44
C TRP A 41 18.34 22.38 2.94
N LEU A 42 19.53 22.65 3.50
CA LEU A 42 19.70 23.05 4.90
C LEU A 42 19.08 24.42 5.21
N ALA A 43 19.08 25.34 4.24
CA ALA A 43 18.42 26.63 4.39
C ALA A 43 16.89 26.50 4.45
N ASP A 44 16.33 25.57 3.67
CA ASP A 44 14.89 25.27 3.68
C ASP A 44 14.47 24.45 4.91
N HIS A 45 15.41 23.76 5.56
CA HIS A 45 15.16 22.87 6.70
C HIS A 45 16.07 23.19 7.90
N PRO A 46 15.87 24.34 8.58
CA PRO A 46 16.73 24.75 9.70
C PRO A 46 16.65 23.80 10.89
N ASP A 47 15.51 23.13 11.08
CA ASP A 47 15.26 22.18 12.17
C ASP A 47 15.51 20.71 11.77
N ALA A 48 16.23 20.48 10.66
CA ALA A 48 16.54 19.14 10.19
C ALA A 48 17.27 18.33 11.28
N SER A 49 16.75 17.15 11.59
CA SER A 49 17.34 16.20 12.54
C SER A 49 17.26 14.78 12.00
N GLY A 50 17.98 13.86 12.64
CA GLY A 50 18.02 12.45 12.24
C GLY A 50 18.90 12.18 11.01
N PRO A 51 18.66 11.08 10.28
CA PRO A 51 19.57 10.56 9.25
C PRO A 51 19.86 11.55 8.10
N ASP A 52 18.83 12.27 7.63
CA ASP A 52 18.97 13.20 6.51
C ASP A 52 19.86 14.40 6.88
N ALA A 53 19.72 14.93 8.10
CA ALA A 53 20.59 15.99 8.59
C ALA A 53 22.05 15.54 8.74
N LEU A 54 22.26 14.31 9.23
CA LEU A 54 23.60 13.73 9.34
C LEU A 54 24.26 13.58 7.96
N GLU A 55 23.53 13.06 6.97
CA GLU A 55 24.06 12.90 5.62
C GLU A 55 24.33 14.25 4.95
N ALA A 56 23.43 15.22 5.12
CA ALA A 56 23.60 16.58 4.62
C ALA A 56 24.88 17.24 5.18
N TYR A 57 25.03 17.30 6.50
CA TYR A 57 26.22 17.92 7.10
C TYR A 57 27.52 17.16 6.79
N ARG A 58 27.46 15.83 6.66
CA ARG A 58 28.59 15.01 6.19
C ARG A 58 29.00 15.38 4.78
N MET A 59 28.06 15.39 3.82
CA MET A 59 28.36 15.75 2.43
C MET A 59 28.87 17.18 2.33
N LEU A 60 28.27 18.12 3.07
CA LEU A 60 28.71 19.51 3.08
C LEU A 60 30.13 19.63 3.63
N GLY A 61 30.43 19.05 4.80
CA GLY A 61 31.76 19.15 5.41
C GLY A 61 32.86 18.58 4.52
N ILE A 62 32.60 17.45 3.86
CA ILE A 62 33.57 16.84 2.93
C ILE A 62 33.70 17.69 1.65
N ALA A 63 32.58 18.13 1.06
CA ALA A 63 32.61 18.90 -0.18
C ALA A 63 33.31 20.25 0.01
N GLU A 64 33.05 20.99 1.09
CA GLU A 64 33.71 22.26 1.37
C GLU A 64 35.22 22.08 1.62
N LEU A 65 35.61 21.00 2.30
CA LEU A 65 37.01 20.66 2.50
C LEU A 65 37.72 20.38 1.16
N LYS A 66 37.03 19.71 0.23
CA LYS A 66 37.52 19.45 -1.14
C LYS A 66 37.64 20.71 -1.98
N LEU A 67 36.77 21.69 -1.75
CA LEU A 67 36.80 23.00 -2.39
C LEU A 67 37.84 23.95 -1.77
N GLY A 68 38.42 23.58 -0.62
CA GLY A 68 39.41 24.37 0.10
C GLY A 68 38.83 25.39 1.09
N ASP A 69 37.52 25.40 1.30
CA ASP A 69 36.85 26.26 2.27
C ASP A 69 36.87 25.61 3.66
N LEU A 70 38.02 25.74 4.34
CA LEU A 70 38.23 25.17 5.68
C LEU A 70 37.24 25.73 6.73
N PRO A 71 36.92 27.05 6.76
CA PRO A 71 35.92 27.59 7.68
C PRO A 71 34.54 26.92 7.53
N GLN A 72 34.05 26.79 6.29
CA GLN A 72 32.73 26.19 6.05
C GLN A 72 32.72 24.69 6.32
N ALA A 73 33.78 23.98 5.95
CA ALA A 73 33.96 22.57 6.29
C ALA A 73 33.90 22.35 7.81
N ARG A 74 34.62 23.18 8.58
CA ARG A 74 34.58 23.14 10.04
C ARG A 74 33.18 23.39 10.58
N SER A 75 32.48 24.41 10.08
CA SER A 75 31.11 24.70 10.51
C SER A 75 30.18 23.50 10.28
N ALA A 76 30.24 22.89 9.09
CA ALA A 76 29.42 21.73 8.76
C ALA A 76 29.71 20.52 9.66
N PHE A 77 30.98 20.23 9.95
CA PHE A 77 31.35 19.15 10.87
C PHE A 77 30.97 19.44 12.33
N VAL A 78 30.99 20.70 12.77
CA VAL A 78 30.47 21.08 14.10
C VAL A 78 28.96 20.83 14.16
N SER A 79 28.21 21.23 13.13
CA SER A 79 26.78 20.94 13.05
C SER A 79 26.51 19.44 13.02
N LEU A 80 27.29 18.66 12.28
CA LEU A 80 27.20 17.19 12.26
C LEU A 80 27.35 16.60 13.68
N LEU A 81 28.38 17.02 14.41
CA LEU A 81 28.65 16.56 15.79
C LEU A 81 27.61 17.05 16.80
N SER A 82 26.89 18.14 16.50
CA SER A 82 25.77 18.59 17.34
C SER A 82 24.54 17.69 17.21
N VAL A 83 24.33 17.10 16.04
CA VAL A 83 23.25 16.12 15.79
C VAL A 83 23.66 14.76 16.33
N ASP A 84 24.90 14.33 16.07
CA ASP A 84 25.46 13.09 16.60
C ASP A 84 26.88 13.28 17.16
N PRO A 85 27.04 13.43 18.49
CA PRO A 85 28.34 13.62 19.14
C PRO A 85 29.31 12.44 18.99
N ASP A 86 28.79 11.24 18.72
CA ASP A 86 29.57 10.01 18.60
C ASP A 86 29.92 9.68 17.15
N TYR A 87 29.42 10.47 16.19
CA TYR A 87 29.65 10.27 14.78
C TYR A 87 31.14 10.12 14.43
N ALA A 88 31.44 9.19 13.53
CA ALA A 88 32.77 8.92 13.01
C ALA A 88 32.70 8.72 11.49
N LEU A 89 33.64 9.32 10.77
CA LEU A 89 33.81 9.04 9.35
C LEU A 89 34.49 7.68 9.18
N ASP A 90 33.99 6.86 8.25
CA ASP A 90 34.59 5.58 7.92
C ASP A 90 35.92 5.79 7.15
N PRO A 91 37.07 5.38 7.70
CA PRO A 91 38.37 5.54 7.05
C PRO A 91 38.53 4.76 5.75
N PHE A 92 37.70 3.75 5.49
CA PHE A 92 37.72 2.99 4.23
C PHE A 92 36.94 3.67 3.11
N LEU A 93 35.94 4.48 3.46
CA LEU A 93 35.07 5.16 2.50
C LEU A 93 35.47 6.61 2.27
N VAL A 94 36.17 7.22 3.22
CA VAL A 94 36.53 8.64 3.21
C VAL A 94 38.04 8.78 3.24
N GLU A 95 38.57 9.70 2.43
CA GLU A 95 40.01 9.91 2.32
C GLU A 95 40.66 10.29 3.66
N PRO A 96 41.89 9.82 3.95
CA PRO A 96 42.56 10.03 5.23
C PRO A 96 42.63 11.49 5.68
N LYS A 97 42.93 12.43 4.76
CA LYS A 97 43.01 13.87 5.08
C LYS A 97 41.69 14.45 5.61
N VAL A 98 40.56 13.93 5.12
CA VAL A 98 39.23 14.37 5.54
C VAL A 98 38.92 13.84 6.93
N VAL A 99 39.27 12.58 7.20
CA VAL A 99 39.14 11.95 8.52
C VAL A 99 39.99 12.68 9.55
N GLU A 100 41.26 12.97 9.23
CA GLU A 100 42.17 13.71 10.11
C GLU A 100 41.62 15.09 10.48
N PHE A 101 41.09 15.83 9.50
CA PHE A 101 40.49 17.14 9.72
C PHE A 101 39.22 17.04 10.58
N PHE A 102 38.34 16.08 10.29
CA PHE A 102 37.14 15.84 11.10
C PHE A 102 37.49 15.48 12.55
N ASP A 103 38.45 14.59 12.75
CA ASP A 103 38.90 14.17 14.08
C ASP A 103 39.54 15.33 14.85
N GLN A 104 40.24 16.24 14.15
CA GLN A 104 40.71 17.48 14.76
C GLN A 104 39.54 18.34 15.24
N VAL A 105 38.51 18.57 14.40
CA VAL A 105 37.31 19.33 14.78
C VAL A 105 36.59 18.69 15.97
N LYS A 106 36.50 17.35 15.99
CA LYS A 106 35.91 16.59 17.09
C LYS A 106 36.69 16.79 18.40
N ARG A 107 38.02 16.68 18.37
CA ARG A 107 38.89 16.92 19.54
C ARG A 107 38.78 18.35 20.08
N GLU A 108 38.72 19.34 19.19
CA GLU A 108 38.57 20.76 19.58
C GLU A 108 37.22 21.06 20.24
N ARG A 109 36.16 20.33 19.87
CA ARG A 109 34.79 20.54 20.38
C ARG A 109 34.40 19.58 21.50
N GLU A 110 35.28 18.67 21.89
CA GLU A 110 35.02 17.66 22.92
C GLU A 110 34.40 18.23 24.23
N PRO A 111 34.84 19.40 24.77
CA PRO A 111 34.22 19.98 25.96
C PRO A 111 32.73 20.36 25.80
N ALA A 112 32.33 20.72 24.57
CA ALA A 112 30.94 21.04 24.25
C ALA A 112 30.10 19.79 23.96
N LEU A 113 30.74 18.70 23.52
CA LEU A 113 30.09 17.43 23.16
C LEU A 113 29.87 16.51 24.36
N ALA A 114 30.74 16.56 25.37
CA ALA A 114 30.65 15.75 26.59
C ALA A 114 29.26 15.79 27.28
N PRO A 115 28.66 16.96 27.58
CA PRO A 115 27.33 17.00 28.21
C PRO A 115 26.22 16.45 27.31
N LEU A 116 26.36 16.56 25.99
CA LEU A 116 25.38 16.00 25.04
C LEU A 116 25.39 14.46 25.08
N ARG A 117 26.57 13.85 25.19
CA ARG A 117 26.72 12.38 25.33
C ARG A 117 26.14 11.88 26.65
N GLU A 118 26.42 12.55 27.76
CA GLU A 118 25.85 12.19 29.07
C GLU A 118 24.32 12.28 29.08
N ARG A 119 23.77 13.35 28.47
CA ARG A 119 22.33 13.51 28.32
C ARG A 119 21.71 12.40 27.46
N ARG A 120 22.34 12.02 26.35
CA ARG A 120 21.86 10.92 25.50
C ARG A 120 21.86 9.59 26.24
N ARG A 121 22.97 9.25 26.91
CA ARG A 121 23.09 8.00 27.69
C ARG A 121 22.03 7.90 28.79
N SER A 122 21.76 9.00 29.51
CA SER A 122 20.73 9.00 30.56
C SER A 122 19.31 8.83 30.00
N LEU A 123 19.01 9.40 28.82
CA LEU A 123 17.73 9.18 28.15
C LEU A 123 17.55 7.73 27.68
N GLU A 124 18.57 7.14 27.07
CA GLU A 124 18.55 5.74 26.63
C GLU A 124 18.38 4.78 27.83
N GLU A 125 19.07 5.05 28.94
CA GLU A 125 18.91 4.28 30.17
C GLU A 125 17.50 4.40 30.75
N GLN A 126 16.94 5.61 30.79
CA GLN A 126 15.55 5.83 31.22
C GLN A 126 14.56 5.06 30.33
N GLN A 127 14.74 5.09 29.01
CA GLN A 127 13.89 4.36 28.07
C GLN A 127 13.97 2.85 28.28
N ARG A 128 15.19 2.31 28.45
CA ARG A 128 15.39 0.88 28.73
C ARG A 128 14.69 0.47 30.03
N LEU A 129 14.84 1.25 31.10
CA LEU A 129 14.19 0.98 32.38
C LEU A 129 12.66 1.05 32.27
N ALA A 130 12.13 2.00 31.50
CA ALA A 130 10.68 2.11 31.25
C ALA A 130 10.14 0.91 30.47
N GLU A 131 10.85 0.46 29.44
CA GLU A 131 10.48 -0.71 28.64
C GLU A 131 10.52 -1.99 29.49
N GLU A 132 11.56 -2.17 30.31
CA GLU A 132 11.67 -3.28 31.26
C GLU A 132 10.54 -3.26 32.29
N ALA A 133 10.20 -2.09 32.85
CA ALA A 133 9.09 -1.94 33.77
C ALA A 133 7.75 -2.28 33.11
N GLN A 134 7.52 -1.82 31.88
CA GLN A 134 6.31 -2.15 31.11
C GLN A 134 6.20 -3.65 30.86
N LYS A 135 7.31 -4.31 30.47
CA LYS A 135 7.34 -5.76 30.27
C LYS A 135 7.05 -6.53 31.56
N ARG A 136 7.58 -6.07 32.70
CA ARG A 136 7.31 -6.68 34.02
C ARG A 136 5.83 -6.57 34.37
N LEU A 137 5.24 -5.38 34.25
CA LEU A 137 3.81 -5.16 34.50
C LEU A 137 2.93 -6.06 33.62
N LEU A 138 3.23 -6.14 32.32
CA LEU A 138 2.51 -7.01 31.40
C LEU A 138 2.62 -8.49 31.82
N SER A 139 3.81 -8.92 32.25
CA SER A 139 4.03 -10.30 32.70
C SER A 139 3.30 -10.62 34.02
N GLU A 140 3.23 -9.66 34.94
CA GLU A 140 2.48 -9.78 36.19
C GLU A 140 0.97 -9.82 35.95
N GLU A 141 0.47 -8.97 35.05
CA GLU A 141 -0.93 -8.99 34.60
C GLU A 141 -1.28 -10.33 33.96
N LEU A 142 -0.44 -10.84 33.05
CA LEU A 142 -0.63 -12.16 32.44
C LEU A 142 -0.65 -13.29 33.49
N THR A 143 0.24 -13.23 34.49
CA THR A 143 0.28 -14.21 35.56
C THR A 143 -0.97 -14.13 36.45
N ARG A 144 -1.46 -12.92 36.73
CA ARG A 144 -2.67 -12.66 37.53
C ARG A 144 -3.95 -13.07 36.81
N SER A 145 -4.04 -12.83 35.51
CA SER A 145 -5.20 -13.16 34.67
C SER A 145 -5.31 -14.66 34.36
N GLY A 146 -4.26 -15.44 34.62
CA GLY A 146 -4.20 -16.87 34.31
C GLY A 146 -4.06 -17.16 32.81
N PRO A 147 -3.76 -18.41 32.41
CA PRO A 147 -3.72 -18.78 31.00
C PRO A 147 -5.10 -18.51 30.36
N PRO A 148 -5.17 -17.96 29.13
CA PRO A 148 -6.44 -17.67 28.48
C PRO A 148 -7.23 -18.98 28.35
N ALA A 149 -8.25 -19.16 29.20
CA ALA A 149 -9.05 -20.39 29.26
C ALA A 149 -9.84 -20.66 27.97
N LYS A 150 -9.83 -19.70 27.03
CA LYS A 150 -10.60 -19.75 25.79
C LYS A 150 -9.92 -18.86 24.73
N VAL A 151 -9.29 -19.46 23.73
CA VAL A 151 -8.83 -18.72 22.56
C VAL A 151 -10.06 -18.47 21.68
N ILE A 152 -10.64 -17.27 21.78
CA ILE A 152 -11.73 -16.83 20.89
C ILE A 152 -11.08 -16.31 19.62
N ARG A 153 -11.34 -16.96 18.49
CA ARG A 153 -10.96 -16.38 17.19
C ARG A 153 -12.06 -15.39 16.82
N VAL A 154 -11.76 -14.11 16.99
CA VAL A 154 -12.59 -13.02 16.49
C VAL A 154 -12.29 -12.85 15.01
N GLN A 155 -13.27 -13.13 14.16
CA GLN A 155 -13.17 -12.84 12.74
C GLN A 155 -14.04 -11.62 12.42
N ASP A 156 -13.38 -10.50 12.11
CA ASP A 156 -14.06 -9.31 11.62
C ASP A 156 -14.46 -9.52 10.14
N ARG A 157 -15.72 -9.23 9.84
CA ARG A 157 -16.27 -9.30 8.48
C ARG A 157 -16.30 -7.89 7.88
N ILE A 158 -15.85 -7.74 6.63
CA ILE A 158 -15.80 -6.44 5.92
C ILE A 158 -17.19 -6.11 5.37
N TYR A 159 -17.80 -5.00 5.80
CA TYR A 159 -19.15 -4.59 5.39
C TYR A 159 -19.31 -4.38 3.87
N LEU A 160 -18.23 -4.01 3.16
CA LEU A 160 -18.27 -3.75 1.72
C LEU A 160 -18.73 -4.96 0.90
N PHE A 161 -18.49 -6.19 1.36
CA PHE A 161 -18.92 -7.40 0.64
C PHE A 161 -20.44 -7.55 0.52
N ASN A 162 -21.22 -6.86 1.36
CA ASN A 162 -22.68 -6.83 1.22
C ASN A 162 -23.18 -6.07 -0.02
N TRP A 163 -22.32 -5.25 -0.64
CA TRP A 163 -22.62 -4.49 -1.86
C TRP A 163 -22.07 -5.15 -3.12
N LEU A 164 -21.27 -6.22 -2.98
CA LEU A 164 -20.70 -6.90 -4.13
C LEU A 164 -21.75 -7.80 -4.82
N PRO A 165 -21.77 -7.85 -6.16
CA PRO A 165 -22.61 -8.79 -6.90
C PRO A 165 -22.13 -10.23 -6.69
N LEU A 166 -22.80 -11.18 -7.33
CA LEU A 166 -22.50 -12.61 -7.34
C LEU A 166 -22.61 -13.27 -5.96
N GLY A 167 -23.50 -12.76 -5.12
CA GLY A 167 -23.79 -13.37 -3.82
C GLY A 167 -22.66 -13.27 -2.79
N ALA A 168 -21.70 -12.35 -2.97
CA ALA A 168 -20.54 -12.19 -2.09
C ALA A 168 -20.93 -12.00 -0.61
N GLY A 169 -21.98 -11.23 -0.34
CA GLY A 169 -22.50 -11.04 1.01
C GLY A 169 -23.09 -12.31 1.62
N GLN A 170 -23.75 -13.16 0.83
CA GLN A 170 -24.26 -14.45 1.29
C GLN A 170 -23.12 -15.41 1.66
N PHE A 171 -22.06 -15.45 0.87
CA PHE A 171 -20.85 -16.24 1.20
C PHE A 171 -20.19 -15.74 2.47
N GLN A 172 -20.07 -14.42 2.64
CA GLN A 172 -19.58 -13.81 3.86
C GLN A 172 -20.43 -14.20 5.08
N ASN A 173 -21.75 -14.27 4.91
CA ASN A 173 -22.68 -14.63 5.98
C ASN A 173 -22.69 -16.14 6.30
N GLY A 174 -22.12 -16.99 5.43
CA GLY A 174 -22.08 -18.45 5.57
C GLY A 174 -23.21 -19.19 4.82
N ASP A 175 -24.04 -18.46 4.08
CA ASP A 175 -25.18 -18.98 3.32
C ASP A 175 -24.77 -19.42 1.91
N ASN A 176 -23.95 -20.48 1.82
CA ASN A 176 -23.39 -20.96 0.55
C ASN A 176 -24.45 -21.32 -0.52
N ALA A 177 -25.59 -21.86 -0.09
CA ALA A 177 -26.68 -22.22 -1.00
C ALA A 177 -27.32 -20.99 -1.65
N LYS A 178 -27.51 -19.90 -0.89
CA LYS A 178 -28.06 -18.64 -1.42
C LYS A 178 -27.04 -17.95 -2.31
N GLY A 179 -25.78 -17.88 -1.87
CA GLY A 179 -24.70 -17.26 -2.63
C GLY A 179 -24.51 -17.90 -4.00
N THR A 180 -24.49 -19.24 -4.06
CA THR A 180 -24.38 -19.97 -5.33
C THR A 180 -25.58 -19.79 -6.24
N ALA A 181 -26.80 -19.78 -5.69
CA ALA A 181 -28.02 -19.55 -6.47
C ALA A 181 -28.06 -18.16 -7.10
N ILE A 182 -27.73 -17.12 -6.33
CA ILE A 182 -27.66 -15.73 -6.80
C ILE A 182 -26.56 -15.58 -7.86
N ALA A 183 -25.36 -16.09 -7.59
CA ALA A 183 -24.24 -16.03 -8.53
C ALA A 183 -24.57 -16.71 -9.86
N ALA A 184 -25.15 -17.91 -9.81
CA ALA A 184 -25.55 -18.63 -11.01
C ALA A 184 -26.62 -17.88 -11.81
N ALA A 185 -27.62 -17.32 -11.13
CA ALA A 185 -28.67 -16.54 -11.78
C ALA A 185 -28.11 -15.28 -12.46
N GLU A 186 -27.26 -14.51 -11.77
CA GLU A 186 -26.63 -13.31 -12.33
C GLU A 186 -25.72 -13.64 -13.51
N VAL A 187 -24.91 -14.70 -13.44
CA VAL A 187 -24.05 -15.14 -14.56
C VAL A 187 -24.89 -15.53 -15.77
N VAL A 188 -25.95 -16.32 -15.59
CA VAL A 188 -26.82 -16.75 -16.69
C VAL A 188 -27.54 -15.56 -17.32
N LEU A 189 -28.12 -14.67 -16.50
CA LEU A 189 -28.85 -13.50 -16.97
C LEU A 189 -27.93 -12.49 -17.67
N GLY A 190 -26.74 -12.26 -17.11
CA GLY A 190 -25.71 -11.42 -17.69
C GLY A 190 -25.22 -11.96 -19.04
N ALA A 191 -24.94 -13.27 -19.12
CA ALA A 191 -24.55 -13.91 -20.37
C ALA A 191 -25.66 -13.83 -21.43
N ALA A 192 -26.92 -14.06 -21.05
CA ALA A 192 -28.07 -13.93 -21.95
C ALA A 192 -28.25 -12.49 -22.44
N ASN A 193 -28.06 -11.49 -21.57
CA ASN A 193 -28.10 -10.07 -21.95
C ASN A 193 -27.00 -9.72 -22.97
N VAL A 194 -25.75 -10.08 -22.68
CA VAL A 194 -24.61 -9.81 -23.58
C VAL A 194 -24.82 -10.52 -24.92
N ALA A 195 -25.24 -11.79 -24.91
CA ALA A 195 -25.54 -12.53 -26.14
C ALA A 195 -26.64 -11.85 -26.97
N ALA A 196 -27.71 -11.37 -26.32
CA ALA A 196 -28.79 -10.64 -27.01
C ALA A 196 -28.31 -9.30 -27.59
N ILE A 197 -27.43 -8.57 -26.90
CA ILE A 197 -26.82 -7.33 -27.40
C ILE A 197 -25.94 -7.61 -28.63
N LEU A 198 -25.07 -8.62 -28.55
CA LEU A 198 -24.20 -9.00 -29.66
C LEU A 198 -25.01 -9.46 -30.88
N PHE A 199 -26.07 -10.23 -30.66
CA PHE A 199 -26.98 -10.66 -31.73
C PHE A 199 -27.79 -9.51 -32.33
N HIS A 200 -28.29 -8.58 -31.51
CA HIS A 200 -28.96 -7.37 -32.00
C HIS A 200 -28.01 -6.54 -32.88
N ASN A 201 -26.78 -6.33 -32.39
CA ASN A 201 -25.77 -5.54 -33.10
C ASN A 201 -25.32 -6.20 -34.41
N SER A 202 -25.19 -7.52 -34.46
CA SER A 202 -24.80 -8.21 -35.70
C SER A 202 -25.84 -8.04 -36.81
N ILE A 203 -27.14 -8.04 -36.48
CA ILE A 203 -28.21 -7.79 -37.45
C ILE A 203 -28.27 -6.31 -37.83
N ALA A 204 -28.17 -5.39 -36.86
CA ALA A 204 -28.28 -3.96 -37.10
C ALA A 204 -27.10 -3.39 -37.94
N GLN A 205 -25.91 -3.96 -37.77
CA GLN A 205 -24.70 -3.51 -38.46
C GLN A 205 -24.54 -4.12 -39.86
N ASP A 206 -25.20 -5.24 -40.17
CA ASP A 206 -25.13 -5.91 -41.47
C ASP A 206 -25.82 -5.07 -42.57
N PRO A 207 -25.06 -4.49 -43.53
CA PRO A 207 -25.64 -3.68 -44.60
C PRO A 207 -26.48 -4.51 -45.58
N ALA A 208 -26.20 -5.82 -45.72
CA ALA A 208 -26.90 -6.69 -46.66
C ALA A 208 -28.34 -6.99 -46.23
N ARG A 209 -28.65 -6.80 -44.94
CA ARG A 209 -30.00 -6.98 -44.37
C ARG A 209 -30.87 -5.73 -44.41
N ARG A 210 -30.32 -4.60 -44.89
CA ARG A 210 -31.08 -3.36 -45.04
C ARG A 210 -31.88 -3.39 -46.34
N CYS A 211 -33.13 -2.92 -46.27
CA CYS A 211 -33.96 -2.77 -47.46
C CYS A 211 -33.35 -1.76 -48.44
N SER A 212 -33.27 -2.14 -49.72
CA SER A 212 -32.91 -1.22 -50.81
C SER A 212 -34.04 -0.21 -51.06
N PRO A 213 -33.74 1.06 -51.42
CA PRO A 213 -34.75 2.04 -51.85
C PRO A 213 -35.61 1.58 -53.03
N SER A 214 -35.15 0.60 -53.81
CA SER A 214 -35.83 0.04 -54.98
C SER A 214 -36.85 -1.06 -54.66
N GLN A 215 -37.00 -1.46 -53.39
CA GLN A 215 -37.86 -2.58 -52.98
C GLN A 215 -38.95 -2.11 -51.98
N PRO A 216 -40.11 -1.63 -52.47
CA PRO A 216 -41.12 -0.98 -51.62
C PRO A 216 -42.07 -1.94 -50.88
N ALA A 217 -42.17 -3.21 -51.28
CA ALA A 217 -43.06 -4.19 -50.65
C ALA A 217 -42.37 -4.89 -49.46
N GLY A 218 -42.96 -4.84 -48.26
CA GLY A 218 -42.45 -5.51 -47.05
C GLY A 218 -41.39 -4.74 -46.24
N CYS A 219 -41.13 -3.48 -46.60
CA CYS A 219 -40.17 -2.61 -45.92
C CYS A 219 -40.87 -1.37 -45.34
N ARG A 220 -40.59 -1.05 -44.05
CA ARG A 220 -41.01 0.19 -43.36
C ARG A 220 -39.77 0.94 -42.85
N LYS A 221 -39.92 2.17 -42.38
CA LYS A 221 -38.85 2.93 -41.71
C LYS A 221 -38.77 2.53 -40.23
N PRO A 222 -37.61 2.18 -39.63
CA PRO A 222 -36.26 1.99 -40.21
C PRO A 222 -36.11 0.72 -41.08
N PRO A 223 -35.12 0.68 -42.00
CA PRO A 223 -35.14 -0.10 -43.24
C PRO A 223 -34.78 -1.58 -43.06
N TYR A 224 -35.60 -2.31 -42.32
CA TYR A 224 -35.49 -3.77 -42.14
C TYR A 224 -36.65 -4.50 -42.78
N THR A 225 -36.42 -5.76 -43.18
CA THR A 225 -37.49 -6.69 -43.60
C THR A 225 -38.38 -7.04 -42.41
N ASP A 226 -39.63 -7.46 -42.64
CA ASP A 226 -40.54 -7.86 -41.56
C ASP A 226 -40.02 -9.08 -40.76
N ALA A 227 -39.26 -9.98 -41.41
CA ALA A 227 -38.59 -11.10 -40.75
C ALA A 227 -37.48 -10.62 -39.79
N ASP A 228 -36.59 -9.72 -40.25
CA ASP A 228 -35.53 -9.18 -39.40
C ASP A 228 -36.08 -8.32 -38.26
N ARG A 229 -37.19 -7.60 -38.46
CA ARG A 229 -37.90 -6.89 -37.38
C ARG A 229 -38.36 -7.82 -36.27
N THR A 230 -38.91 -8.97 -36.64
CA THR A 230 -39.38 -9.95 -35.65
C THR A 230 -38.21 -10.50 -34.85
N LEU A 231 -37.06 -10.73 -35.48
CA LEU A 231 -35.83 -11.15 -34.80
C LEU A 231 -35.27 -10.06 -33.88
N LEU A 232 -35.17 -8.81 -34.35
CA LEU A 232 -34.71 -7.67 -33.55
C LEU A 232 -35.62 -7.43 -32.34
N SER A 233 -36.94 -7.50 -32.53
CA SER A 233 -37.91 -7.35 -31.44
C SER A 233 -37.75 -8.44 -30.38
N ARG A 234 -37.55 -9.70 -30.78
CA ARG A 234 -37.28 -10.80 -29.83
C ARG A 234 -35.95 -10.59 -29.09
N ALA A 235 -34.91 -10.17 -29.81
CA ALA A 235 -33.61 -9.86 -29.22
C ALA A 235 -33.71 -8.70 -28.21
N ASP A 236 -34.50 -7.67 -28.51
CA ASP A 236 -34.76 -6.56 -27.60
C ASP A 236 -35.52 -7.01 -26.35
N VAL A 237 -36.54 -7.86 -26.50
CA VAL A 237 -37.23 -8.46 -25.34
C VAL A 237 -36.26 -9.21 -24.47
N VAL A 238 -35.43 -10.11 -25.03
CA VAL A 238 -34.44 -10.85 -24.25
C VAL A 238 -33.45 -9.90 -23.58
N LYS A 239 -32.92 -8.91 -24.31
CA LYS A 239 -31.99 -7.90 -23.81
C LYS A 239 -32.55 -7.17 -22.59
N TYR A 240 -33.74 -6.58 -22.70
CA TYR A 240 -34.30 -5.78 -21.60
C TYR A 240 -34.82 -6.64 -20.45
N VAL A 241 -35.44 -7.79 -20.74
CA VAL A 241 -35.94 -8.70 -19.69
C VAL A 241 -34.80 -9.31 -18.90
N SER A 242 -33.75 -9.81 -19.55
CA SER A 242 -32.62 -10.40 -18.83
C SER A 242 -31.85 -9.36 -18.01
N ALA A 243 -31.70 -8.13 -18.51
CA ALA A 243 -31.13 -7.02 -17.74
C ALA A 243 -31.99 -6.66 -16.52
N GLY A 244 -33.31 -6.56 -16.70
CA GLY A 244 -34.22 -6.26 -15.59
C GLY A 244 -34.19 -7.34 -14.50
N LEU A 245 -34.20 -8.61 -14.90
CA LEU A 245 -34.08 -9.74 -13.98
C LEU A 245 -32.71 -9.77 -13.29
N PHE A 246 -31.62 -9.46 -14.01
CA PHE A 246 -30.28 -9.39 -13.43
C PHE A 246 -30.24 -8.38 -12.28
N TRP A 247 -30.71 -7.16 -12.52
CA TRP A 247 -30.74 -6.12 -11.49
C TRP A 247 -31.69 -6.43 -10.34
N ALA A 248 -32.79 -7.13 -10.60
CA ALA A 248 -33.69 -7.59 -9.55
C ALA A 248 -33.03 -8.64 -8.64
N VAL A 249 -32.31 -9.61 -9.21
CA VAL A 249 -31.53 -10.61 -8.46
C VAL A 249 -30.42 -9.94 -7.64
N TYR A 250 -29.70 -8.99 -8.24
CA TYR A 250 -28.68 -8.21 -7.53
C TYR A 250 -29.27 -7.44 -6.34
N ALA A 251 -30.35 -6.68 -6.56
CA ALA A 251 -30.99 -5.92 -5.49
C ALA A 251 -31.47 -6.82 -4.35
N TYR A 252 -32.05 -7.98 -4.69
CA TYR A 252 -32.41 -9.00 -3.71
C TYR A 252 -31.19 -9.50 -2.92
N GLY A 253 -30.09 -9.83 -3.60
CA GLY A 253 -28.85 -10.28 -2.97
C GLY A 253 -28.26 -9.25 -2.02
N VAL A 254 -28.25 -7.97 -2.41
CA VAL A 254 -27.79 -6.88 -1.54
C VAL A 254 -28.66 -6.77 -0.30
N VAL A 255 -30.00 -6.75 -0.45
CA VAL A 255 -30.92 -6.65 0.69
C VAL A 255 -30.78 -7.86 1.63
N ASP A 256 -30.75 -9.07 1.09
CA ASP A 256 -30.59 -10.30 1.89
C ASP A 256 -29.24 -10.32 2.63
N ALA A 257 -28.15 -9.86 1.98
CA ALA A 257 -26.83 -9.77 2.61
C ALA A 257 -26.82 -8.81 3.79
N HIS A 258 -27.47 -7.66 3.64
CA HIS A 258 -27.57 -6.65 4.71
C HIS A 258 -28.42 -7.14 5.89
N LEU A 259 -29.53 -7.83 5.63
CA LEU A 259 -30.42 -8.34 6.68
C LEU A 259 -29.76 -9.43 7.53
N HIS A 260 -28.88 -10.24 6.95
CA HIS A 260 -28.20 -11.34 7.65
C HIS A 260 -26.75 -11.00 8.04
N TYR A 261 -26.35 -9.74 7.92
CA TYR A 261 -24.97 -9.33 8.19
C TYR A 261 -24.65 -9.38 9.68
N VAL A 262 -23.65 -10.18 10.04
CA VAL A 262 -23.09 -10.24 11.39
C VAL A 262 -21.66 -9.68 11.34
N PRO A 263 -21.35 -8.56 12.01
CA PRO A 263 -20.05 -7.89 11.89
C PRO A 263 -18.90 -8.67 12.55
N ARG A 264 -19.19 -9.41 13.62
CA ARG A 264 -18.20 -10.18 14.39
C ARG A 264 -18.73 -11.57 14.69
N VAL A 265 -17.94 -12.57 14.34
CA VAL A 265 -18.22 -13.95 14.72
C VAL A 265 -17.11 -14.42 15.65
N GLU A 266 -17.51 -14.82 16.85
CA GLU A 266 -16.63 -15.41 17.85
C GLU A 266 -16.68 -16.92 17.70
N THR A 267 -15.58 -17.53 17.27
CA THR A 267 -15.48 -18.99 17.21
C THR A 267 -14.62 -19.50 18.36
N GLU A 268 -15.18 -20.41 19.16
CA GLU A 268 -14.47 -21.05 20.26
C GLU A 268 -13.54 -22.14 19.71
N LEU A 269 -12.22 -21.96 19.87
CA LEU A 269 -11.27 -23.02 19.53
C LEU A 269 -11.14 -23.98 20.72
N SER A 270 -11.67 -25.19 20.58
CA SER A 270 -11.44 -26.26 21.56
C SER A 270 -10.00 -26.78 21.43
N PRO A 271 -9.23 -26.87 22.54
CA PRO A 271 -7.81 -27.27 22.50
C PRO A 271 -7.56 -28.70 21.98
N LYS A 272 -8.59 -29.53 21.80
CA LYS A 272 -8.46 -30.90 21.25
C LYS A 272 -8.16 -30.97 19.75
N GLN A 273 -8.19 -29.87 19.00
CA GLN A 273 -7.89 -29.85 17.56
C GLN A 273 -6.50 -29.29 17.20
N GLY A 274 -5.60 -29.14 18.16
CA GLY A 274 -4.22 -28.65 17.94
C GLY A 274 -3.30 -29.57 17.12
N GLY A 275 -3.78 -30.69 16.59
CA GLY A 275 -2.97 -31.68 15.86
C GLY A 275 -3.01 -31.59 14.32
N ALA A 276 -3.94 -30.84 13.74
CA ALA A 276 -4.02 -30.73 12.29
C ALA A 276 -4.56 -29.36 11.88
N LEU A 277 -3.65 -28.40 11.75
CA LEU A 277 -3.89 -27.15 11.01
C LEU A 277 -4.17 -27.48 9.54
N LYS A 278 -5.39 -27.92 9.23
CA LYS A 278 -5.92 -27.79 7.87
C LYS A 278 -6.31 -26.33 7.68
N LEU A 279 -5.38 -25.54 7.17
CA LEU A 279 -5.68 -24.26 6.51
C LEU A 279 -6.48 -24.56 5.23
N SER A 280 -7.75 -24.93 5.37
CA SER A 280 -8.67 -24.94 4.24
C SER A 280 -9.16 -23.51 4.02
N TRP A 281 -8.53 -22.83 3.08
CA TRP A 281 -9.08 -21.62 2.49
C TRP A 281 -10.29 -22.04 1.64
N SER A 282 -11.48 -22.01 2.22
CA SER A 282 -12.71 -21.97 1.41
C SER A 282 -12.95 -20.51 1.06
N PHE A 283 -12.57 -20.14 -0.15
CA PHE A 283 -13.07 -18.92 -0.81
C PHE A 283 -14.54 -19.09 -1.16
#